data_AF-A0A7W0I6J5-F1
#
_entry.id   AF-A0A7W0I6J5-F1
#
_cell.length_a   1.000
_cell.length_b   1.000
_cell.length_c   1.000
_cell.angle_alpha   90.00
_cell.angle_beta   90.00
_cell.angle_gamma   90.00
#
_symmetry.space_group_name_H-M   'P 1'
#
loop_
_entity.id
_entity.type
_entity.pdbx_description
1 polymer ?
#
loop_
_entity_poly.entity_id
_entity_poly.type
_entity_poly.pdbx_seq_one_letter_code
_entity_poly.pdbx_strand_id
1 'polypeptide(L)'
;MKQPDLNLSNDTLVLIEKLKKRKKEWDRLKKTQWIFLIVTAALLLYFTISFYHKVLLVSGGNAMVILDLLVSDKRLSASLLALISFFMFTRNLVKQKEKAKTKYENIRMETVDRLDADWLLDVKSEARDQISSYLDKEYDINIAYKS
;
A
#
# COMPACT_ATOMS: atom_id res chain seq x y z
N MET A 1 9.26 22.34 3.70
CA MET A 1 8.73 23.72 3.83
C MET A 1 8.04 23.88 5.18
N LYS A 2 8.12 25.04 5.84
CA LYS A 2 7.28 25.33 7.03
C LYS A 2 5.82 25.39 6.57
N GLN A 3 4.91 24.87 7.40
CA GLN A 3 3.47 25.02 7.17
C GLN A 3 3.17 26.53 7.06
N PRO A 4 2.44 26.98 6.03
CA PRO A 4 2.11 28.40 5.90
C PRO A 4 1.31 28.85 7.14
N ASP A 5 1.71 29.98 7.74
CA ASP A 5 1.04 30.62 8.88
C ASP A 5 -0.28 31.23 8.41
N LEU A 6 -1.22 30.36 8.06
CA LEU A 6 -2.57 30.72 7.70
C LEU A 6 -3.41 30.68 8.97
N ASN A 7 -4.19 31.73 9.18
CA ASN A 7 -5.10 31.90 10.32
C ASN A 7 -6.31 30.95 10.19
N LEU A 8 -6.03 29.66 10.17
CA LEU A 8 -6.99 28.57 10.00
C LEU A 8 -7.59 28.21 11.35
N SER A 9 -8.84 27.74 11.32
CA SER A 9 -9.47 27.19 12.52
C SER A 9 -8.67 25.99 13.04
N ASN A 10 -8.60 25.84 14.36
CA ASN A 10 -7.89 24.74 15.02
C ASN A 10 -8.37 23.36 14.50
N ASP A 11 -9.66 23.24 14.22
CA ASP A 11 -10.25 22.04 13.63
C ASP A 11 -9.71 21.71 12.24
N THR A 12 -9.49 22.72 11.39
CA THR A 12 -8.91 22.54 10.04
C THR A 12 -7.46 22.06 10.13
N LEU A 13 -6.70 22.57 11.11
CA LEU A 13 -5.33 22.11 11.37
C LEU A 13 -5.29 20.64 11.81
N VAL A 14 -6.16 20.24 12.74
CA VAL A 14 -6.30 18.85 13.19
C VAL A 14 -6.71 17.94 12.03
N LEU A 15 -7.61 18.39 11.16
CA LEU A 15 -8.04 17.64 9.98
C LEU A 15 -6.88 17.41 8.99
N ILE A 16 -6.10 18.46 8.71
CA ILE A 16 -4.92 18.40 7.84
C ILE A 16 -3.85 17.47 8.44
N GLU A 17 -3.60 17.52 9.75
CA GLU A 17 -2.64 16.61 10.39
C GLU A 17 -3.10 15.15 10.30
N LYS A 18 -4.40 14.90 10.51
CA LYS A 18 -5.01 13.58 10.35
C LYS A 18 -4.89 13.08 8.90
N LEU A 19 -5.08 13.96 7.91
CA LEU A 19 -4.89 13.65 6.49
C LEU A 19 -3.44 13.24 6.19
N LYS A 20 -2.46 14.03 6.65
CA LYS A 20 -1.02 13.71 6.50
C LYS A 20 -0.69 12.33 7.11
N LYS A 21 -1.18 12.06 8.32
CA LYS A 21 -0.95 10.78 9.01
C LYS A 21 -1.49 9.59 8.22
N ARG A 22 -2.67 9.74 7.62
CA ARG A 22 -3.32 8.68 6.83
C ARG A 22 -2.67 8.47 5.47
N LYS A 23 -2.23 9.53 4.79
CA LYS A 23 -1.40 9.43 3.57
C LYS A 23 -0.11 8.67 3.85
N LYS A 24 0.62 9.03 4.92
CA LYS A 24 1.86 8.35 5.32
C LYS A 24 1.64 6.85 5.63
N GLU A 25 0.53 6.51 6.27
CA GLU A 25 0.17 5.12 6.55
C GLU A 25 -0.09 4.33 5.24
N TRP A 26 -0.85 4.93 4.32
CA TRP A 26 -1.12 4.32 3.01
C TRP A 26 0.16 4.16 2.17
N ASP A 27 1.01 5.18 2.10
CA ASP A 27 2.27 5.13 1.36
C ASP A 27 3.24 4.10 1.94
N ARG A 28 3.30 3.97 3.27
CA ARG A 28 4.07 2.91 3.93
C ARG A 28 3.57 1.53 3.48
N LEU A 29 2.26 1.28 3.54
CA LEU A 29 1.67 0.02 3.12
C LEU A 29 1.88 -0.25 1.62
N LYS A 30 1.82 0.79 0.78
CA LYS A 30 2.12 0.71 -0.66
C LYS A 30 3.56 0.26 -0.90
N LYS A 31 4.55 0.89 -0.25
CA LYS A 31 5.97 0.51 -0.36
C LYS A 31 6.21 -0.90 0.16
N THR A 32 5.65 -1.26 1.31
CA THR A 32 5.74 -2.61 1.87
C THR A 32 5.16 -3.65 0.92
N GLN A 33 3.98 -3.41 0.33
CA GLN A 33 3.38 -4.33 -0.63
C GLN A 33 4.32 -4.62 -1.81
N TRP A 34 4.97 -3.60 -2.38
CA TRP A 34 5.91 -3.78 -3.49
C TRP A 34 7.10 -4.67 -3.12
N ILE A 35 7.70 -4.46 -1.95
CA ILE A 35 8.81 -5.28 -1.47
C ILE A 35 8.36 -6.74 -1.31
N PHE A 36 7.21 -6.98 -0.66
CA PHE A 36 6.69 -8.34 -0.46
C PHE A 36 6.30 -9.02 -1.77
N LEU A 37 5.81 -8.26 -2.76
CA LEU A 37 5.52 -8.78 -4.10
C LEU A 37 6.79 -9.27 -4.79
N ILE A 38 7.87 -8.47 -4.77
CA ILE A 38 9.17 -8.84 -5.35
C ILE A 38 9.73 -10.08 -4.66
N VAL A 39 9.69 -10.13 -3.32
CA VAL A 39 10.16 -11.30 -2.55
C VAL A 39 9.35 -12.55 -2.88
N THR A 40 8.02 -12.42 -2.97
CA THR A 40 7.14 -13.56 -3.33
C THR A 40 7.41 -14.04 -4.76
N ALA A 41 7.65 -13.13 -5.71
CA ALA A 41 8.00 -13.48 -7.08
C ALA A 41 9.35 -14.21 -7.17
N ALA A 42 10.37 -13.74 -6.44
CA ALA A 42 11.68 -14.40 -6.38
C ALA A 42 11.57 -15.81 -5.77
N LEU A 43 10.80 -15.96 -4.69
CA LEU A 43 10.57 -17.26 -4.05
C LEU A 43 9.82 -18.23 -4.98
N LEU A 44 8.82 -17.74 -5.72
CA LEU A 44 8.08 -18.53 -6.70
C LEU A 44 9.00 -19.03 -7.83
N LEU A 45 9.89 -18.18 -8.33
CA LEU A 45 10.85 -18.54 -9.38
C LEU A 45 11.85 -19.59 -8.86
N TYR A 46 12.40 -19.38 -7.66
CA TYR A 46 13.28 -20.36 -7.01
C TYR A 46 12.59 -21.72 -6.81
N PHE A 47 11.34 -21.71 -6.32
CA PHE A 47 10.56 -22.93 -6.13
C PHE A 47 10.32 -23.65 -7.45
N THR A 48 9.94 -22.92 -8.50
CA THR A 48 9.62 -23.48 -9.82
C THR A 48 10.85 -24.16 -10.44
N ILE A 49 12.01 -23.49 -10.39
CA ILE A 49 13.27 -24.07 -10.91
C ILE A 49 13.66 -25.32 -10.11
N SER A 50 13.58 -25.25 -8.78
CA SER A 50 13.93 -26.36 -7.91
C SER A 50 13.00 -27.56 -8.10
N PHE A 51 11.70 -27.30 -8.21
CA PHE A 51 10.67 -28.32 -8.46
C PHE A 51 10.87 -28.97 -9.82
N TYR A 52 11.16 -28.20 -10.87
CA TYR A 52 11.43 -28.73 -12.20
C TYR A 52 12.61 -29.71 -12.21
N HIS A 53 13.76 -29.30 -11.65
CA HIS A 53 14.98 -30.11 -11.69
C HIS A 53 14.93 -31.33 -10.78
N LYS A 54 14.40 -31.17 -9.56
CA LYS A 54 14.46 -32.22 -8.54
C LYS A 54 13.28 -33.18 -8.57
N VAL A 55 12.14 -32.73 -9.07
CA VAL A 55 10.89 -33.49 -9.02
C VAL A 55 10.45 -33.87 -10.42
N LEU A 56 10.27 -32.88 -11.31
CA LEU A 56 9.65 -33.13 -12.61
C LEU A 56 10.55 -33.96 -13.54
N LEU A 57 11.84 -33.62 -13.65
CA LEU A 57 12.80 -34.37 -14.46
C LEU A 57 13.08 -35.78 -13.91
N VAL A 58 13.10 -35.93 -12.59
CA VAL A 58 13.46 -37.21 -11.91
C VAL A 58 12.28 -38.19 -11.90
N SER A 59 11.06 -37.69 -11.75
CA SER A 59 9.86 -38.52 -11.64
C SER A 59 9.39 -39.12 -12.97
N GLY A 60 9.88 -38.62 -14.11
CA GLY A 60 9.42 -39.05 -15.43
C GLY A 60 7.92 -38.85 -15.67
N GLY A 61 7.27 -37.96 -14.90
CA GLY A 61 5.83 -37.71 -14.97
C GLY A 61 4.96 -38.62 -14.08
N ASN A 62 5.53 -39.51 -13.28
CA ASN A 62 4.76 -40.33 -12.34
C ASN A 62 4.33 -39.52 -11.11
N ALA A 63 3.02 -39.30 -10.96
CA ALA A 63 2.44 -38.49 -9.89
C ALA A 63 2.78 -38.97 -8.47
N MET A 64 2.90 -40.29 -8.23
CA MET A 64 3.25 -40.81 -6.90
C MET A 64 4.70 -40.51 -6.54
N VAL A 65 5.60 -40.62 -7.51
CA VAL A 65 7.02 -40.29 -7.34
C VAL A 65 7.21 -38.79 -7.14
N ILE A 66 6.40 -37.96 -7.83
CA ILE A 66 6.38 -36.50 -7.61
C ILE A 66 6.04 -36.16 -6.17
N LEU A 67 4.96 -36.77 -5.64
CA LEU A 67 4.52 -36.55 -4.26
C LEU A 67 5.59 -37.01 -3.26
N ASP A 68 6.17 -38.18 -3.47
CA ASP A 68 7.21 -38.71 -2.59
C ASP A 68 8.45 -37.82 -2.56
N LEU A 69 8.94 -37.37 -3.72
CA LEU A 69 10.08 -36.46 -3.82
C LEU A 69 9.80 -35.08 -3.22
N LEU A 70 8.58 -34.56 -3.35
CA LEU A 70 8.17 -33.28 -2.77
C LEU A 70 8.15 -33.34 -1.23
N VAL A 71 7.69 -34.46 -0.66
CA VAL A 71 7.58 -34.66 0.80
C VAL A 71 8.92 -35.05 1.41
N SER A 72 9.73 -35.83 0.70
CA SER A 72 11.03 -36.31 1.17
C SER A 72 12.11 -35.22 1.18
N ASP A 73 12.09 -34.28 0.23
CA ASP A 73 13.01 -33.13 0.23
C ASP A 73 12.49 -32.01 1.14
N LYS A 74 12.97 -32.02 2.39
CA LYS A 74 12.67 -31.01 3.42
C LYS A 74 12.82 -29.56 2.91
N ARG A 75 13.77 -29.28 2.01
CA ARG A 75 14.00 -27.92 1.50
C ARG A 75 12.89 -27.51 0.54
N LEU A 76 12.46 -28.43 -0.34
CA LEU A 76 11.33 -28.19 -1.24
C LEU A 76 10.02 -28.01 -0.46
N SER A 77 9.73 -28.90 0.49
CA SER A 77 8.51 -28.78 1.30
C SER A 77 8.51 -27.49 2.13
N ALA A 78 9.64 -27.11 2.72
CA ALA A 78 9.76 -25.84 3.45
C ALA A 78 9.57 -24.63 2.52
N SER A 79 10.14 -24.65 1.32
CA SER A 79 9.97 -23.57 0.34
C SER A 79 8.53 -23.44 -0.16
N LEU A 80 7.81 -24.55 -0.30
CA LEU A 80 6.38 -24.56 -0.63
C LEU A 80 5.53 -23.96 0.49
N LEU A 81 5.78 -24.35 1.75
CA LEU A 81 5.10 -23.78 2.91
C LEU A 81 5.38 -22.28 3.06
N ALA A 82 6.62 -21.85 2.82
CA ALA A 82 6.98 -20.45 2.80
C ALA A 82 6.22 -19.70 1.70
N LEU A 83 6.14 -20.26 0.49
CA LEU A 83 5.42 -19.65 -0.63
C LEU A 83 3.93 -19.45 -0.32
N ILE A 84 3.27 -20.48 0.24
CA ILE A 84 1.86 -20.40 0.65
C ILE A 84 1.68 -19.31 1.72
N SER A 85 2.56 -19.27 2.71
CA SER A 85 2.52 -18.30 3.81
C SER A 85 2.71 -16.86 3.30
N PHE A 86 3.72 -16.62 2.45
CA PHE A 86 3.99 -15.32 1.83
C PHE A 86 2.85 -14.87 0.92
N PHE A 87 2.22 -15.80 0.19
CA PHE A 87 1.06 -15.51 -0.65
C PHE A 87 -0.13 -15.05 0.20
N MET A 88 -0.46 -15.79 1.27
CA MET A 88 -1.54 -15.38 2.19
C MET A 88 -1.25 -14.03 2.84
N PHE A 89 -0.01 -13.81 3.29
CA PHE A 89 0.41 -12.55 3.90
C PHE A 89 0.29 -11.37 2.93
N THR A 90 0.77 -11.52 1.69
CA THR A 90 0.67 -10.50 0.65
C THR A 90 -0.80 -10.17 0.33
N ARG A 91 -1.67 -11.18 0.27
CA ARG A 91 -3.12 -10.97 0.10
C ARG A 91 -3.72 -10.17 1.25
N ASN A 92 -3.31 -10.44 2.49
CA ASN A 92 -3.75 -9.66 3.65
C ASN A 92 -3.25 -8.21 3.59
N LEU A 93 -2.00 -7.98 3.19
CA LEU A 93 -1.45 -6.63 2.99
C LEU A 93 -2.24 -5.84 1.94
N VAL A 94 -2.64 -6.47 0.84
CA VAL A 94 -3.50 -5.83 -0.18
C VAL A 94 -4.81 -5.35 0.43
N LYS A 95 -5.47 -6.19 1.24
CA LYS A 95 -6.71 -5.81 1.94
C LYS A 95 -6.48 -4.65 2.91
N GLN A 96 -5.38 -4.66 3.66
CA GLN A 96 -5.03 -3.57 4.58
C GLN A 96 -4.75 -2.27 3.84
N LYS A 97 -4.01 -2.32 2.73
CA LYS A 97 -3.76 -1.16 1.87
C LYS A 97 -5.06 -0.57 1.35
N GLU A 98 -6.00 -1.40 0.88
CA GLU A 98 -7.27 -0.90 0.35
C GLU A 98 -8.08 -0.20 1.44
N LYS A 99 -8.15 -0.79 2.64
CA LYS A 99 -8.76 -0.13 3.81
C LYS A 99 -8.10 1.20 4.16
N ALA A 100 -6.77 1.27 4.10
CA ALA A 100 -6.03 2.50 4.35
C ALA A 100 -6.29 3.56 3.26
N LYS A 101 -6.39 3.14 2.00
CA LYS A 101 -6.75 4.00 0.87
C LYS A 101 -8.14 4.59 1.05
N THR A 102 -9.17 3.77 1.33
CA THR A 102 -10.53 4.26 1.58
C THR A 102 -10.58 5.26 2.74
N LYS A 103 -9.87 4.97 3.84
CA LYS A 103 -9.78 5.87 5.00
C LYS A 103 -9.09 7.20 4.67
N TYR A 104 -8.09 7.19 3.78
CA TYR A 104 -7.42 8.38 3.29
C TYR A 104 -8.35 9.19 2.39
N GLU A 105 -8.97 8.57 1.38
CA GLU A 105 -9.89 9.25 0.46
C GLU A 105 -11.10 9.87 1.17
N ASN A 106 -11.68 9.18 2.16
CA ASN A 106 -12.79 9.73 2.94
C ASN A 106 -12.41 11.03 3.67
N ILE A 107 -11.22 11.07 4.28
CA ILE A 107 -10.75 12.28 4.98
C ILE A 107 -10.32 13.35 3.99
N ARG A 108 -9.78 12.97 2.83
CA ARG A 108 -9.46 13.90 1.75
C ARG A 108 -10.74 14.60 1.27
N MET A 109 -11.81 13.86 1.01
CA MET A 109 -13.11 14.41 0.64
C MET A 109 -13.68 15.33 1.75
N GLU A 110 -13.65 14.90 3.01
CA GLU A 110 -14.06 15.72 4.16
C GLU A 110 -13.25 17.03 4.25
N THR A 111 -11.94 16.98 3.95
CA THR A 111 -11.07 18.15 3.94
C THR A 111 -11.43 19.10 2.80
N VAL A 112 -11.70 18.58 1.60
CA VAL A 112 -12.16 19.40 0.46
C VAL A 112 -13.50 20.05 0.80
N ASP A 113 -14.46 19.29 1.32
CA ASP A 113 -15.77 19.80 1.76
C ASP A 113 -15.64 20.92 2.78
N ARG A 114 -14.79 20.74 3.79
CA ARG A 114 -14.61 21.74 4.85
C ARG A 114 -13.89 23.00 4.36
N LEU A 115 -13.01 22.87 3.36
CA LEU A 115 -12.34 24.00 2.72
C LEU A 115 -13.26 24.72 1.71
N ASP A 116 -14.22 24.01 1.11
CA ASP A 116 -15.23 24.56 0.20
C ASP A 116 -16.43 25.19 0.94
N ALA A 117 -16.77 24.72 2.15
CA ALA A 117 -17.99 25.10 2.88
C ALA A 117 -18.04 26.54 3.41
N ASP A 118 -17.00 27.36 3.21
CA ASP A 118 -16.96 28.76 3.63
C ASP A 118 -17.12 29.71 2.43
N TRP A 119 -18.37 30.07 2.18
CA TRP A 119 -18.92 30.87 1.07
C TRP A 119 -18.53 32.36 1.06
N LEU A 120 -17.51 32.80 1.83
CA LEU A 120 -17.06 34.20 1.86
C LEU A 120 -15.64 34.36 1.31
N LEU A 121 -15.60 34.92 0.09
CA LEU A 121 -14.48 35.10 -0.82
C LEU A 121 -13.51 36.21 -0.38
N ASP A 122 -12.23 35.83 -0.26
CA ASP A 122 -11.08 36.41 -0.97
C ASP A 122 -9.78 35.99 -0.26
N VAL A 123 -9.71 36.13 1.06
CA VAL A 123 -8.52 35.73 1.86
C VAL A 123 -8.38 34.19 1.96
N LYS A 124 -9.49 33.46 1.87
CA LYS A 124 -9.51 31.98 2.00
C LYS A 124 -9.15 31.23 0.70
N SER A 125 -9.29 31.84 -0.48
CA SER A 125 -8.88 31.18 -1.74
C SER A 125 -7.37 31.10 -1.83
N GLU A 126 -6.67 32.19 -1.52
CA GLU A 126 -5.20 32.19 -1.47
C GLU A 126 -4.68 31.24 -0.38
N ALA A 127 -5.32 31.21 0.80
CA ALA A 127 -5.02 30.24 1.84
C ALA A 127 -5.18 28.79 1.38
N ARG A 128 -6.28 28.48 0.67
CA ARG A 128 -6.52 27.15 0.10
C ARG A 128 -5.48 26.81 -0.96
N ASP A 129 -5.12 27.74 -1.83
CA ASP A 129 -4.13 27.51 -2.88
C ASP A 129 -2.74 27.27 -2.30
N GLN A 130 -2.38 28.02 -1.26
CA GLN A 130 -1.14 27.82 -0.50
C GLN A 130 -1.11 26.44 0.20
N ILE A 131 -2.20 26.03 0.86
CA ILE A 131 -2.30 24.71 1.52
C ILE A 131 -2.29 23.59 0.48
N SER A 132 -3.03 23.74 -0.62
CA SER A 132 -3.07 22.77 -1.71
C SER A 132 -1.70 22.58 -2.32
N SER A 133 -1.00 23.68 -2.61
CA SER A 133 0.36 23.67 -3.13
C SER A 133 1.35 23.04 -2.14
N TYR A 134 1.21 23.32 -0.85
CA TYR A 134 2.05 22.74 0.20
C TYR A 134 1.82 21.23 0.35
N LEU A 135 0.56 20.79 0.39
CA LEU A 135 0.20 19.37 0.53
C LEU A 135 0.57 18.55 -0.71
N ASP A 136 0.44 19.13 -1.90
CA ASP A 136 0.86 18.51 -3.14
C ASP A 136 2.39 18.35 -3.20
N LYS A 137 3.15 19.42 -2.93
CA LYS A 137 4.62 19.41 -3.00
C LYS A 137 5.28 18.53 -1.94
N GLU A 138 4.80 18.55 -0.70
CA GLU A 138 5.47 17.88 0.43
C GLU A 138 4.92 16.47 0.68
N TYR A 139 3.66 16.21 0.35
CA TYR A 139 2.99 14.95 0.69
C TYR A 139 2.33 14.25 -0.49
N ASP A 140 2.35 14.81 -1.71
CA ASP A 140 1.67 14.23 -2.88
C ASP A 140 0.16 14.02 -2.59
N ILE A 141 -0.46 15.04 -1.97
CA ILE A 141 -1.89 15.06 -1.61
C ILE A 141 -2.57 16.18 -2.37
N ASN A 142 -3.45 15.81 -3.29
CA ASN A 142 -4.27 16.76 -4.03
C ASN A 142 -5.63 16.99 -3.34
N ILE A 143 -5.88 18.23 -2.91
CA ILE A 143 -7.15 18.70 -2.32
C ILE A 143 -7.82 19.79 -3.18
N ALA A 144 -7.33 20.05 -4.40
CA ALA A 144 -7.90 21.08 -5.26
C ALA A 144 -9.30 20.70 -5.75
N TYR A 145 -9.53 19.42 -6.02
CA TYR A 145 -10.81 18.91 -6.53
C TYR A 145 -11.15 17.52 -5.97
N LYS A 146 -12.45 17.21 -5.97
CA LYS A 146 -12.96 15.85 -5.76
C LYS A 146 -12.91 15.10 -7.10
N SER A 147 -12.38 13.88 -7.08
CA SER A 147 -12.37 12.95 -8.21
C SER A 147 -12.82 11.59 -7.72
#